data_AF-A0A1X1U8U4-F1
#
_entry.id   AF-A0A1X1U8U4-F1
#
_cell.length_a   1.000
_cell.length_b   1.000
_cell.length_c   1.000
_cell.angle_alpha   90.00
_cell.angle_beta   90.00
_cell.angle_gamma   90.00
#
_symmetry.space_group_name_H-M   'P 1'
#
loop_
_entity.id
_entity.type
_entity.pdbx_description
1 polymer ?
#
loop_
_entity_poly.entity_id
_entity_poly.type
_entity_poly.pdbx_seq_one_letter_code
_entity_poly.pdbx_strand_id
1 'polypeptide(L)'
;MSTSDGITYHPGAVSDHAHGVIGNASALDQIHADAHQLTQMLTEYFAGHGATGFFEAQAQMLSGLQGLIETIGHHGSTIGSVLDGAVQTDQTINHIF
;
A
#
# COMPACT_ATOMS: atom_id res chain seq x y z
N MET A 1 -11.04 31.29 -28.55
CA MET A 1 -11.66 30.58 -27.40
C MET A 1 -10.83 29.36 -27.15
N SER A 2 -9.98 29.38 -26.12
CA SER A 2 -9.12 28.24 -25.76
C SER A 2 -9.91 27.38 -24.78
N THR A 3 -10.60 26.35 -25.28
CA THR A 3 -11.21 25.33 -24.43
C THR A 3 -10.09 24.39 -24.02
N SER A 4 -9.66 24.47 -22.76
CA SER A 4 -8.76 23.49 -22.16
C SER A 4 -9.51 22.15 -22.09
N ASP A 5 -9.40 21.35 -23.14
CA ASP A 5 -9.98 20.01 -23.26
C ASP A 5 -9.11 18.95 -22.53
N GLY A 6 -8.11 19.40 -21.76
CA GLY A 6 -7.28 18.54 -20.92
C GLY A 6 -8.04 18.05 -19.70
N ILE A 7 -7.68 16.86 -19.22
CA ILE A 7 -8.19 16.33 -17.95
C ILE A 7 -7.89 17.36 -16.87
N THR A 8 -8.89 17.84 -16.13
CA THR A 8 -8.64 18.71 -14.98
C THR A 8 -8.25 17.86 -13.79
N TYR A 9 -6.95 17.82 -13.47
CA TYR A 9 -6.41 17.19 -12.27
C TYR A 9 -5.34 18.07 -11.63
N HIS A 10 -5.01 17.79 -10.36
CA HIS A 10 -3.93 18.46 -9.63
C HIS A 10 -2.76 17.48 -9.48
N PRO A 11 -1.76 17.50 -10.39
CA PRO A 11 -0.69 16.50 -10.41
C PRO A 11 0.03 16.33 -9.05
N GLY A 12 0.35 17.46 -8.41
CA GLY A 12 1.00 17.46 -7.10
C GLY A 12 0.16 16.77 -6.02
N ALA A 13 -1.12 17.13 -5.90
CA ALA A 13 -2.00 16.54 -4.89
C ALA A 13 -2.22 15.04 -5.11
N VAL A 14 -2.33 14.59 -6.36
CA VAL A 14 -2.47 13.16 -6.69
C VAL A 14 -1.18 12.39 -6.36
N SER A 15 -0.02 12.96 -6.68
CA SER A 15 1.29 12.38 -6.32
C SER A 15 1.46 12.29 -4.80
N ASP A 16 1.11 13.34 -4.06
CA ASP A 16 1.17 13.36 -2.60
C ASP A 16 0.27 12.29 -1.98
N HIS A 17 -0.93 12.09 -2.53
CA HIS A 17 -1.83 11.02 -2.08
C HIS A 17 -1.28 9.63 -2.41
N ALA A 18 -0.69 9.41 -3.59
CA ALA A 18 -0.02 8.16 -3.92
C ALA A 18 1.10 7.83 -2.93
N HIS A 19 1.97 8.81 -2.64
CA HIS A 19 3.03 8.67 -1.65
C HIS A 19 2.49 8.42 -0.23
N GLY A 20 1.43 9.11 0.17
CA GLY A 20 0.78 8.90 1.47
C GLY A 20 0.22 7.49 1.62
N VAL A 21 -0.42 6.95 0.58
CA VAL A 21 -0.93 5.58 0.57
C VAL A 21 0.21 4.57 0.65
N ILE A 22 1.30 4.77 -0.11
CA ILE A 22 2.49 3.92 -0.03
C ILE A 22 3.13 4.00 1.37
N GLY A 23 3.20 5.19 1.95
CA GLY A 23 3.67 5.40 3.33
C GLY A 23 2.85 4.62 4.36
N ASN A 24 1.53 4.53 4.19
CA ASN A 24 0.67 3.70 5.04
C ASN A 24 1.01 2.21 4.91
N ALA A 25 1.31 1.72 3.70
CA ALA A 25 1.75 0.34 3.51
C ALA A 25 3.09 0.07 4.24
N SER A 26 4.04 1.00 4.17
CA SER A 26 5.31 0.89 4.91
C SER A 26 5.13 0.90 6.43
N ALA A 27 4.21 1.72 6.95
CA ALA A 27 3.89 1.74 8.37
C ALA A 27 3.25 0.41 8.82
N LEU A 28 2.37 -0.16 7.99
CA LEU A 28 1.77 -1.48 8.25
C LEU A 28 2.81 -2.60 8.21
N ASP A 29 3.80 -2.52 7.32
CA ASP A 29 4.91 -3.48 7.24
C ASP A 29 5.76 -3.49 8.53
N GLN A 30 6.03 -2.31 9.09
CA GLN A 30 6.68 -2.20 10.40
C GLN A 30 5.85 -2.84 11.52
N ILE A 31 4.54 -2.56 11.54
CA ILE A 31 3.61 -3.16 12.52
C ILE A 31 3.58 -4.70 12.37
N HIS A 32 3.61 -5.20 11.14
CA HIS A 32 3.67 -6.63 10.84
C HIS A 32 4.95 -7.27 11.40
N ALA A 33 6.11 -6.65 11.15
CA ALA A 33 7.39 -7.13 11.67
C ALA A 33 7.43 -7.13 13.21
N ASP A 34 6.93 -6.07 13.84
CA ASP A 34 6.87 -5.94 15.30
C ASP A 34 5.94 -7.00 15.91
N ALA A 35 4.75 -7.18 15.34
CA ALA A 35 3.80 -8.19 15.80
C ALA A 35 4.39 -9.61 15.70
N HIS A 36 5.07 -9.91 14.59
CA HIS A 36 5.77 -11.18 14.41
C HIS A 36 6.89 -11.38 15.43
N GLN A 37 7.71 -10.36 15.71
CA GLN A 37 8.77 -10.48 16.71
C GLN A 37 8.19 -10.71 18.13
N LEU A 38 7.17 -9.94 18.52
CA LEU A 38 6.51 -10.10 19.82
C LEU A 38 5.89 -11.50 19.97
N THR A 39 5.32 -12.04 18.89
CA THR A 39 4.82 -13.42 18.84
C THR A 39 5.90 -14.43 19.17
N GLN A 40 7.06 -14.31 18.52
CA GLN A 40 8.15 -15.26 18.70
C GLN A 40 8.63 -15.26 20.15
N MET A 41 8.63 -14.11 20.81
CA MET A 41 8.95 -14.01 22.23
C MET A 41 7.95 -14.78 23.12
N LEU A 42 6.68 -14.89 22.71
CA LEU A 42 5.68 -15.63 23.49
C LEU A 42 5.92 -17.15 23.51
N THR A 43 6.72 -17.68 22.57
CA THR A 43 7.04 -19.12 22.47
C THR A 43 7.62 -19.69 23.75
N GLU A 44 8.40 -18.91 24.50
CA GLU A 44 9.00 -19.39 25.75
C GLU A 44 7.96 -19.63 26.87
N TYR A 45 6.77 -19.03 26.76
CA TYR A 45 5.70 -19.14 27.77
C TYR A 45 4.63 -20.19 27.41
N PHE A 46 4.52 -20.56 26.14
CA PHE A 46 3.56 -21.57 25.70
C PHE A 46 4.22 -22.96 25.65
N ALA A 47 4.13 -23.71 26.75
CA ALA A 47 4.52 -25.13 26.79
C ALA A 47 3.32 -26.06 26.46
N GLY A 48 3.50 -27.01 25.53
CA GLY A 48 2.51 -28.06 25.21
C GLY A 48 1.57 -27.76 24.03
N HIS A 49 0.50 -28.57 23.87
CA HIS A 49 -0.41 -28.53 22.70
C HIS A 49 -1.17 -27.20 22.49
N GLY A 50 -1.29 -26.35 23.52
CA GLY A 50 -1.89 -25.01 23.39
C GLY A 50 -1.03 -24.02 22.60
N ALA A 51 0.28 -24.26 22.50
CA ALA A 51 1.21 -23.45 21.73
C ALA A 51 0.90 -23.51 20.22
N THR A 52 0.59 -24.70 19.71
CA THR A 52 0.36 -24.92 18.28
C THR A 52 -0.82 -24.08 17.76
N GLY A 53 -1.97 -24.12 18.43
CA GLY A 53 -3.14 -23.36 18.00
C GLY A 53 -2.95 -21.84 18.09
N PHE A 54 -2.18 -21.38 19.08
CA PHE A 54 -1.80 -19.97 19.18
C PHE A 54 -0.94 -19.54 17.98
N PHE A 55 0.10 -20.31 17.65
CA PHE A 55 0.98 -19.99 16.52
C PHE A 55 0.28 -20.11 15.16
N GLU A 56 -0.63 -21.07 14.99
CA GLU A 56 -1.45 -21.17 13.78
C GLU A 56 -2.36 -19.95 13.61
N ALA A 57 -3.07 -19.55 14.66
CA ALA A 57 -3.89 -18.33 14.62
C ALA A 57 -3.03 -17.10 14.32
N GLN A 58 -1.82 -17.03 14.89
CA GLN A 58 -0.92 -15.91 14.63
C GLN A 58 -0.41 -15.87 13.19
N ALA A 59 -0.04 -17.03 12.63
CA ALA A 59 0.38 -17.13 11.23
C ALA A 59 -0.75 -16.68 10.28
N GLN A 60 -2.00 -17.05 10.58
CA GLN A 60 -3.16 -16.61 9.81
C GLN A 60 -3.36 -15.09 9.89
N MET A 61 -3.27 -14.50 11.09
CA MET A 61 -3.41 -13.05 11.26
C MET A 61 -2.29 -12.27 10.55
N LEU A 62 -1.03 -12.70 10.69
CA LEU A 62 0.11 -12.08 10.03
C LEU A 62 0.02 -12.20 8.50
N SER A 63 -0.41 -13.36 7.99
CA SER A 63 -0.68 -13.53 6.56
C SER A 63 -1.79 -12.60 6.05
N GLY A 64 -2.85 -12.38 6.83
CA GLY A 64 -3.90 -11.42 6.48
C GLY A 64 -3.38 -9.97 6.44
N LEU A 65 -2.54 -9.60 7.41
CA LEU A 65 -1.92 -8.27 7.45
C LEU A 65 -0.96 -8.06 6.27
N GLN A 66 -0.16 -9.07 5.93
CA GLN A 66 0.69 -9.05 4.74
C GLN A 66 -0.12 -8.78 3.46
N GLY A 67 -1.27 -9.45 3.28
CA GLY A 67 -2.16 -9.19 2.14
C GLY A 67 -2.73 -7.76 2.12
N LEU A 68 -3.02 -7.18 3.29
CA LEU A 68 -3.46 -5.78 3.39
C LEU A 68 -2.35 -4.80 3.02
N ILE A 69 -1.11 -5.04 3.46
CA ILE A 69 0.07 -4.24 3.09
C ILE A 69 0.24 -4.22 1.57
N GLU A 70 0.19 -5.38 0.93
CA GLU A 70 0.30 -5.52 -0.52
C GLU A 70 -0.84 -4.79 -1.25
N THR A 71 -2.07 -4.93 -0.76
CA THR A 71 -3.24 -4.26 -1.34
C THR A 71 -3.11 -2.74 -1.30
N ILE A 72 -2.65 -2.18 -0.17
CA ILE A 72 -2.46 -0.74 0.00
C ILE A 72 -1.29 -0.25 -0.86
N GLY A 73 -0.17 -0.99 -0.91
CA GLY A 73 0.96 -0.66 -1.78
C GLY A 73 0.58 -0.65 -3.26
N HIS A 74 -0.24 -1.64 -3.68
CA HIS A 74 -0.78 -1.69 -5.04
C HIS A 74 -1.74 -0.53 -5.33
N HIS A 75 -2.56 -0.14 -4.35
CA HIS A 75 -3.45 1.01 -4.47
C HIS A 75 -2.66 2.31 -4.71
N GLY A 76 -1.60 2.56 -3.93
CA GLY A 76 -0.73 3.72 -4.12
C GLY A 76 -0.04 3.72 -5.49
N SER A 77 0.45 2.56 -5.94
CA SER A 77 1.04 2.39 -7.27
C SER A 77 0.04 2.64 -8.41
N THR A 78 -1.23 2.28 -8.20
CA THR A 78 -2.31 2.51 -9.16
C THR A 78 -2.61 3.99 -9.31
N ILE A 79 -2.67 4.74 -8.19
CA ILE A 79 -2.85 6.20 -8.22
C ILE A 79 -1.71 6.86 -9.01
N GLY A 80 -0.46 6.44 -8.75
CA GLY A 80 0.71 6.92 -9.50
C GLY A 80 0.62 6.63 -11.01
N SER A 81 0.27 5.40 -11.38
CA SER A 81 0.15 4.98 -12.78
C SER A 81 -0.94 5.76 -13.53
N VAL A 82 -2.07 6.06 -12.87
CA VAL A 82 -3.15 6.87 -13.45
C VAL A 82 -2.68 8.32 -13.66
N LEU A 83 -1.93 8.89 -12.71
CA LEU A 83 -1.34 10.22 -12.86
C LEU A 83 -0.37 10.29 -14.05
N ASP A 84 0.54 9.33 -14.16
CA ASP A 84 1.51 9.26 -15.25
C ASP A 84 0.82 9.18 -16.61
N GLY A 85 -0.24 8.36 -16.72
CA GLY A 85 -1.06 8.26 -17.92
C GLY A 85 -1.77 9.56 -18.29
N ALA A 86 -2.27 10.31 -17.30
CA ALA A 86 -2.90 11.62 -17.53
C ALA A 86 -1.88 12.65 -18.05
N VAL A 87 -0.70 12.74 -17.41
CA VAL A 87 0.37 13.64 -17.83
C VAL A 87 0.86 13.33 -19.24
N GLN A 88 1.05 12.04 -19.57
CA GLN A 88 1.47 11.63 -20.90
C GLN A 88 0.41 11.96 -21.96
N THR A 89 -0.87 11.83 -21.63
CA THR A 89 -1.98 12.20 -22.53
C THR A 89 -1.96 13.69 -22.83
N ASP A 90 -1.80 14.55 -21.82
CA ASP A 90 -1.73 16.01 -22.01
C ASP A 90 -0.53 16.41 -22.87
N GLN A 91 0.64 15.80 -22.66
CA GLN A 91 1.83 16.05 -23.49
C GLN A 91 1.59 15.68 -24.95
N THR A 92 0.88 14.58 -25.19
CA THR A 92 0.57 14.10 -26.54
C THR A 92 -0.42 15.04 -27.23
N ILE A 93 -1.49 15.47 -26.54
CA ILE A 93 -2.48 16.42 -27.07
C ILE A 93 -1.82 17.76 -27.40
N ASN A 94 -0.98 18.28 -26.50
CA ASN A 94 -0.24 19.53 -26.72
C ASN A 94 0.75 19.46 -27.90
N HIS A 95 1.13 18.27 -28.37
CA HIS A 95 2.01 18.11 -29.53
C HIS A 95 1.27 18.01 -30.86
N ILE A 96 -0.03 17.68 -30.83
CA ILE A 96 -0.85 17.41 -32.04
C ILE A 96 -1.66 18.65 -32.47
N PHE A 97 -1.84 19.63 -31.58
CA PHE A 97 -2.56 20.89 -31.82
C PHE A 97 -1.66 22.10 -31.63
#